data_AF-A0A225D9Z0-F1
#
_entry.id   AF-A0A225D9Z0-F1
#
_cell.length_a   1.000
_cell.length_b   1.000
_cell.length_c   1.000
_cell.angle_alpha   90.00
_cell.angle_beta   90.00
_cell.angle_gamma   90.00
#
_symmetry.space_group_name_H-M   'P 1'
#
loop_
_entity.id
_entity.type
_entity.pdbx_description
1 polymer ?
#
loop_
_entity_poly.entity_id
_entity_poly.type
_entity_poly.pdbx_seq_one_letter_code
_entity_poly.pdbx_strand_id
1 'polypeptide(L)'
;MFGPDWVEGCPSCSFVTDHLDGVIDHLKARDVTLVLVSRAPQEKLAVFKKWMGWRTPWFSSGGCEFNQDFAVSFSAAEVAGGAKAYNFGTIAPYGEENPGLSFFYKDPGGAILHTYSTYTRGLEVLLGAYAVLDRAPKGRDEANLPWPMAWVRYHDKYEPTTQGAESCCHNKTSQ
;
A
#
# COMPACT_ATOMS: atom_id res chain seq x y z
N MET A 1 5.69 -0.96 -1.01
CA MET A 1 7.00 -1.09 -1.68
C MET A 1 8.10 -0.71 -0.70
N PHE A 2 9.19 -1.47 -0.70
CA PHE A 2 10.36 -1.17 0.11
C PHE A 2 11.60 -1.69 -0.63
N GLY A 3 12.36 -0.77 -1.23
CA GLY A 3 13.59 -1.09 -1.97
C GLY A 3 14.77 -1.45 -1.05
N PRO A 4 15.79 -2.18 -1.55
CA PRO A 4 16.97 -2.57 -0.78
C PRO A 4 17.65 -1.38 -0.08
N ASP A 5 17.86 -0.29 -0.83
CA ASP A 5 18.64 0.87 -0.40
C ASP A 5 17.83 1.94 0.35
N TRP A 6 16.50 1.76 0.47
CA TRP A 6 15.63 2.76 1.09
C TRP A 6 15.75 2.71 2.61
N VAL A 7 15.55 3.81 3.34
CA VAL A 7 15.57 3.74 4.81
C VAL A 7 14.27 3.12 5.36
N GLU A 8 13.14 3.47 4.75
CA GLU A 8 11.79 3.11 5.16
C GLU A 8 10.94 2.70 3.96
N GLY A 9 9.83 1.99 4.19
CA GLY A 9 8.87 1.63 3.15
C GLY A 9 8.13 2.83 2.56
N CYS A 10 7.61 2.71 1.34
CA CYS A 10 6.85 3.79 0.70
C CYS A 10 5.62 4.21 1.55
N PRO A 11 5.42 5.51 1.83
CA PRO A 11 4.26 5.99 2.59
C PRO A 11 2.91 5.64 1.96
N SER A 12 2.72 5.85 0.65
CA SER A 12 1.46 5.53 -0.02
C SER A 12 1.17 4.02 -0.07
N CYS A 13 2.21 3.20 -0.20
CA CYS A 13 2.04 1.75 -0.08
C CYS A 13 1.67 1.32 1.34
N SER A 14 2.25 1.97 2.35
CA SER A 14 1.94 1.69 3.75
C SER A 14 0.49 2.03 4.06
N PHE A 15 -0.01 3.13 3.51
CA PHE A 15 -1.41 3.50 3.57
C PHE A 15 -2.33 2.44 2.95
N VAL A 16 -1.96 1.84 1.81
CA VAL A 16 -2.71 0.69 1.25
C VAL A 16 -2.70 -0.49 2.22
N THR A 17 -1.53 -0.82 2.79
CA THR A 17 -1.37 -1.94 3.72
C THR A 17 -2.18 -1.75 5.00
N ASP A 18 -2.30 -0.53 5.54
CA ASP A 18 -3.14 -0.25 6.71
C ASP A 18 -4.60 -0.68 6.50
N HIS A 19 -5.14 -0.50 5.29
CA HIS A 19 -6.50 -0.94 4.95
C HIS A 19 -6.59 -2.45 4.75
N LEU A 20 -5.60 -3.03 4.07
CA LEU A 20 -5.57 -4.47 3.80
C LEU A 20 -5.37 -5.30 5.08
N ASP A 21 -4.55 -4.82 6.02
CA ASP A 21 -4.31 -5.52 7.29
C ASP A 21 -5.60 -5.61 8.13
N GLY A 22 -6.49 -4.61 8.01
CA GLY A 22 -7.78 -4.59 8.68
C GLY A 22 -8.76 -5.68 8.22
N VAL A 23 -8.60 -6.22 7.00
CA VAL A 23 -9.56 -7.17 6.41
C VAL A 23 -9.08 -8.63 6.38
N ILE A 24 -7.87 -8.93 6.87
CA ILE A 24 -7.24 -10.26 6.71
C ILE A 24 -8.07 -11.40 7.29
N ASP A 25 -8.83 -11.17 8.36
CA ASP A 25 -9.62 -12.22 9.00
C ASP A 25 -10.84 -12.60 8.14
N HIS A 26 -11.41 -11.62 7.44
CA HIS A 26 -12.49 -11.86 6.47
C HIS A 26 -11.99 -12.57 5.21
N LEU A 27 -10.78 -12.25 4.74
CA LEU A 27 -10.15 -12.95 3.61
C LEU A 27 -9.87 -14.41 3.95
N LYS A 28 -9.28 -14.69 5.12
CA LYS A 28 -9.00 -16.05 5.58
C LYS A 28 -10.27 -16.88 5.76
N ALA A 29 -11.36 -16.28 6.23
CA ALA A 29 -12.66 -16.94 6.32
C ALA A 29 -13.20 -17.40 4.95
N ARG A 30 -12.60 -16.93 3.84
CA ARG A 30 -12.92 -17.30 2.46
C ARG A 30 -11.73 -17.93 1.73
N ASP A 31 -10.81 -18.55 2.46
CA ASP A 31 -9.63 -19.27 1.93
C ASP A 31 -8.71 -18.39 1.06
N VAL A 32 -8.61 -17.10 1.42
CA VAL A 32 -7.68 -16.16 0.79
C VAL A 32 -6.61 -15.76 1.80
N THR A 33 -5.35 -15.98 1.44
CA THR A 33 -4.19 -15.52 2.20
C THR A 33 -3.61 -14.27 1.56
N LEU A 34 -3.56 -13.17 2.31
CA LEU A 34 -2.85 -11.97 1.92
C LEU A 34 -1.40 -12.03 2.40
N VAL A 35 -0.46 -11.70 1.53
CA VAL A 35 0.96 -11.50 1.86
C VAL A 35 1.47 -10.23 1.19
N LEU A 36 2.48 -9.61 1.79
CA LEU A 36 3.23 -8.51 1.21
C LEU A 36 4.56 -9.06 0.66
N VAL A 37 5.04 -8.48 -0.43
CA VAL A 37 6.36 -8.81 -1.00
C VAL A 37 7.10 -7.52 -1.34
N SER A 38 8.39 -7.44 -1.05
CA SER A 38 9.25 -6.31 -1.41
C SER A 38 10.72 -6.74 -1.50
N ARG A 39 11.55 -5.97 -2.20
CA ARG A 39 12.97 -6.33 -2.43
C ARG A 39 13.90 -6.04 -1.25
N ALA A 40 13.49 -5.24 -0.28
CA ALA A 40 14.29 -5.01 0.93
C ALA A 40 14.63 -6.32 1.68
N PRO A 41 15.80 -6.40 2.35
CA PRO A 41 16.19 -7.57 3.14
C PRO A 41 15.16 -7.95 4.19
N GLN A 42 14.97 -9.26 4.43
CA GLN A 42 13.92 -9.78 5.30
C GLN A 42 13.94 -9.19 6.72
N GLU A 43 15.14 -8.95 7.29
CA GLU A 43 15.29 -8.35 8.62
C GLU A 43 14.74 -6.91 8.67
N LYS A 44 15.01 -6.12 7.63
CA LYS A 44 14.53 -4.75 7.49
C LYS A 44 13.01 -4.70 7.35
N LEU A 45 12.44 -5.61 6.57
CA LEU A 45 11.00 -5.79 6.44
C LEU A 45 10.36 -6.14 7.79
N ALA A 46 10.98 -7.05 8.55
CA ALA A 46 10.48 -7.47 9.85
C ALA A 46 10.46 -6.32 10.88
N VAL A 47 11.51 -5.50 10.92
CA VAL A 47 11.59 -4.30 11.78
C VAL A 47 10.48 -3.31 11.42
N PHE A 48 10.34 -2.99 10.13
CA PHE A 48 9.32 -2.05 9.67
C PHE A 48 7.90 -2.56 9.90
N LYS A 49 7.63 -3.85 9.60
CA LYS A 49 6.34 -4.49 9.86
C LYS A 49 5.97 -4.38 11.35
N LYS A 50 6.94 -4.65 12.24
CA LYS A 50 6.75 -4.56 13.68
C LYS A 50 6.42 -3.12 14.10
N TRP A 51 7.13 -2.14 13.54
CA TRP A 51 6.85 -0.72 13.81
C TRP A 51 5.43 -0.33 13.37
N MET A 52 5.00 -0.73 12.17
CA MET A 52 3.65 -0.49 11.67
C MET A 52 2.55 -1.35 12.34
N GLY A 53 2.91 -2.27 13.24
CA GLY A 53 1.94 -3.13 13.93
C GLY A 53 1.13 -4.07 13.02
N TRP A 54 1.52 -4.25 11.76
CA TRP A 54 0.77 -5.08 10.82
C TRP A 54 0.86 -6.56 11.18
N ARG A 55 -0.22 -7.29 10.94
CA ARG A 55 -0.32 -8.74 11.13
C ARG A 55 0.08 -9.50 9.88
N THR A 56 -0.19 -8.92 8.70
CA THR A 56 0.03 -9.51 7.37
C THR A 56 1.47 -10.01 7.20
N PRO A 57 1.70 -11.26 6.75
CA PRO A 57 3.03 -11.75 6.42
C PRO A 57 3.72 -10.88 5.36
N TRP A 58 5.02 -10.63 5.52
CA TRP A 58 5.80 -9.86 4.56
C TRP A 58 7.11 -10.58 4.24
N PHE A 59 7.30 -10.90 2.98
CA PHE A 59 8.43 -11.66 2.47
C PHE A 59 9.35 -10.81 1.60
N SER A 60 10.65 -11.09 1.68
CA SER A 60 11.65 -10.51 0.79
C SER A 60 11.72 -11.27 -0.53
N SER A 61 11.76 -10.53 -1.63
CA SER A 61 12.12 -11.03 -2.97
C SER A 61 13.53 -10.62 -3.38
N GLY A 62 14.34 -10.03 -2.50
CA GLY A 62 15.65 -9.48 -2.85
C GLY A 62 16.68 -10.48 -3.42
N GLY A 63 16.40 -11.78 -3.33
CA GLY A 63 17.23 -12.86 -3.90
C GLY A 63 16.64 -13.54 -5.14
N CYS A 64 15.54 -13.03 -5.71
CA CYS A 64 14.93 -13.57 -6.91
C CYS A 64 14.27 -12.49 -7.78
N GLU A 65 13.83 -12.89 -8.98
CA GLU A 65 13.22 -11.98 -9.95
C GLU A 65 11.71 -11.81 -9.80
N PHE A 66 11.11 -12.26 -8.67
CA PHE A 66 9.66 -12.26 -8.51
C PHE A 66 9.02 -10.90 -8.81
N ASN A 67 9.60 -9.80 -8.31
CA ASN A 67 9.04 -8.48 -8.56
C ASN A 67 9.18 -8.03 -10.03
N GLN A 68 10.25 -8.43 -10.69
CA GLN A 68 10.52 -8.16 -12.10
C GLN A 68 9.55 -8.96 -12.98
N ASP A 69 9.29 -10.23 -12.65
CA ASP A 69 8.32 -11.10 -13.34
C ASP A 69 6.91 -10.50 -13.36
N PHE A 70 6.55 -9.74 -12.31
CA PHE A 70 5.27 -9.03 -12.22
C PHE A 70 5.37 -7.53 -12.56
N ALA A 71 6.45 -7.11 -13.23
CA ALA A 71 6.64 -5.75 -13.74
C ALA A 71 6.40 -4.65 -12.68
N VAL A 72 6.84 -4.89 -11.45
CA VAL A 72 6.75 -3.92 -10.34
C VAL A 72 8.11 -3.43 -9.87
N SER A 73 9.20 -4.09 -10.26
CA SER A 73 10.57 -3.60 -10.03
C SER A 73 11.34 -3.46 -11.34
N PHE A 74 12.12 -2.39 -11.45
CA PHE A 74 12.85 -1.99 -12.65
C PHE A 74 14.26 -1.54 -12.27
N SER A 75 15.22 -1.70 -13.18
CA SER A 75 16.56 -1.14 -13.04
C SER A 75 16.56 0.37 -13.26
N ALA A 76 17.57 1.06 -12.71
CA ALA A 76 17.77 2.48 -12.93
C ALA A 76 17.86 2.84 -14.44
N ALA A 77 18.44 1.96 -15.25
CA ALA A 77 18.54 2.15 -16.71
C ALA A 77 17.18 2.08 -17.41
N GLU A 78 16.31 1.14 -17.00
CA GLU A 78 14.95 1.03 -17.55
C GLU A 78 14.09 2.24 -17.18
N VAL A 79 14.20 2.70 -15.93
CA VAL A 79 13.51 3.92 -15.46
C VAL A 79 14.00 5.14 -16.24
N ALA A 80 15.32 5.33 -16.37
CA ALA A 80 15.91 6.44 -17.13
C ALA A 80 15.55 6.41 -18.63
N GLY A 81 15.40 5.22 -19.20
CA GLY A 81 14.98 5.03 -20.59
C GLY A 81 13.52 5.42 -20.85
N GLY A 82 12.68 5.51 -19.81
CA GLY A 82 11.29 5.99 -19.92
C GLY A 82 10.37 5.08 -20.74
N ALA A 83 10.77 3.84 -20.99
CA ALA A 83 9.96 2.87 -21.72
C ALA A 83 8.67 2.56 -20.95
N LYS A 84 7.57 2.39 -21.69
CA LYS A 84 6.29 1.99 -21.10
C LYS A 84 6.33 0.50 -20.77
N ALA A 85 6.84 0.17 -19.60
CA ALA A 85 7.00 -1.20 -19.12
C ALA A 85 6.11 -1.52 -17.90
N TYR A 86 5.44 -0.52 -17.33
CA TYR A 86 4.60 -0.66 -16.14
C TYR A 86 3.10 -0.59 -16.48
N ASN A 87 2.27 -1.18 -15.63
CA ASN A 87 0.82 -1.28 -15.80
C ASN A 87 0.41 -1.83 -17.17
N PHE A 88 0.80 -3.08 -17.46
CA PHE A 88 0.57 -3.75 -18.75
C PHE A 88 1.20 -2.99 -19.95
N GLY A 89 2.36 -2.36 -19.73
CA GLY A 89 3.09 -1.63 -20.77
C GLY A 89 2.40 -0.34 -21.24
N THR A 90 1.50 0.22 -20.42
CA THR A 90 0.75 1.44 -20.80
C THR A 90 1.42 2.72 -20.34
N ILE A 91 2.24 2.66 -19.29
CA ILE A 91 2.94 3.81 -18.71
C ILE A 91 4.40 3.46 -18.36
N ALA A 92 5.22 4.48 -18.26
CA ALA A 92 6.57 4.34 -17.72
C ALA A 92 6.51 4.11 -16.20
N PRO A 93 7.43 3.33 -15.62
CA PRO A 93 7.59 3.26 -14.18
C PRO A 93 8.01 4.64 -13.63
N TYR A 94 7.51 5.00 -12.46
CA TYR A 94 7.88 6.27 -11.81
C TYR A 94 9.04 6.12 -10.81
N GLY A 95 9.67 4.95 -10.79
CA GLY A 95 10.83 4.62 -9.97
C GLY A 95 11.19 3.14 -10.12
N GLU A 96 12.24 2.71 -9.42
CA GLU A 96 12.69 1.31 -9.43
C GLU A 96 11.73 0.36 -8.72
N GLU A 97 10.86 0.86 -7.86
CA GLU A 97 9.85 0.08 -7.12
C GLU A 97 8.47 0.70 -7.30
N ASN A 98 7.54 -0.06 -7.86
CA ASN A 98 6.17 0.35 -8.17
C ASN A 98 5.19 -0.63 -7.50
N PRO A 99 3.99 -0.19 -7.07
CA PRO A 99 3.03 -1.04 -6.40
C PRO A 99 2.28 -1.95 -7.39
N GLY A 100 1.90 -3.13 -6.92
CA GLY A 100 1.01 -4.02 -7.63
C GLY A 100 0.27 -4.94 -6.66
N LEU A 101 -0.85 -5.47 -7.11
CA LEU A 101 -1.61 -6.52 -6.45
C LEU A 101 -1.83 -7.64 -7.46
N SER A 102 -1.34 -8.83 -7.14
CA SER A 102 -1.50 -10.02 -7.95
C SER A 102 -2.25 -11.10 -7.17
N PHE A 103 -3.10 -11.86 -7.86
CA PHE A 103 -3.76 -13.03 -7.31
C PHE A 103 -3.17 -14.29 -7.92
N PHE A 104 -2.96 -15.27 -7.05
CA PHE A 104 -2.47 -16.58 -7.41
C PHE A 104 -3.45 -17.63 -6.92
N TYR A 105 -3.66 -18.66 -7.72
CA TYR A 105 -4.46 -19.81 -7.36
C TYR A 105 -3.60 -21.07 -7.43
N LYS A 106 -3.60 -21.86 -6.35
CA LYS A 106 -3.02 -23.18 -6.35
C LYS A 106 -4.09 -24.19 -6.71
N ASP A 107 -3.94 -24.85 -7.84
CA ASP A 107 -4.90 -25.87 -8.26
C ASP A 107 -4.74 -27.18 -7.46
N PRO A 108 -5.69 -28.13 -7.56
CA PRO A 108 -5.61 -29.41 -6.86
C PRO A 108 -4.39 -30.27 -7.26
N GLY A 109 -3.81 -30.04 -8.45
CA GLY A 109 -2.58 -30.69 -8.90
C GLY A 109 -1.31 -30.06 -8.33
N GLY A 110 -1.43 -28.92 -7.66
CA GLY A 110 -0.34 -28.18 -7.03
C GLY A 110 0.28 -27.09 -7.91
N ALA A 111 -0.22 -26.86 -9.12
CA ALA A 111 0.27 -25.79 -9.98
C ALA A 111 -0.16 -24.42 -9.44
N ILE A 112 0.71 -23.41 -9.56
CA ILE A 112 0.43 -22.03 -9.18
C ILE A 112 0.10 -21.25 -10.45
N LEU A 113 -1.13 -20.75 -10.52
CA LEU A 113 -1.63 -19.97 -11.65
C LEU A 113 -1.73 -18.51 -11.25
N HIS A 114 -1.20 -17.62 -12.09
CA HIS A 114 -1.43 -16.19 -11.97
C HIS A 114 -2.76 -15.84 -12.64
N THR A 115 -3.72 -15.35 -11.87
CA THR A 115 -5.12 -15.19 -12.34
C THR A 115 -5.51 -13.74 -12.56
N TYR A 116 -4.84 -12.80 -11.89
CA TYR A 116 -5.16 -11.38 -11.96
C TYR A 116 -3.98 -10.53 -11.51
N SER A 117 -3.83 -9.36 -12.12
CA SER A 117 -3.05 -8.26 -11.56
C SER A 117 -3.77 -6.93 -11.73
N THR A 118 -3.51 -6.03 -10.78
CA THR A 118 -3.73 -4.61 -10.92
C THR A 118 -2.53 -3.85 -10.36
N TYR A 119 -2.33 -2.63 -10.85
CA TYR A 119 -1.17 -1.81 -10.54
C TYR A 119 -1.65 -0.43 -10.10
N THR A 120 -0.94 0.63 -10.49
CA THR A 120 -1.27 2.02 -10.15
C THR A 120 -2.77 2.33 -10.04
N ARG A 121 -3.54 2.14 -11.11
CA ARG A 121 -5.00 2.34 -11.11
C ARG A 121 -5.67 1.00 -10.88
N GLY A 122 -6.52 0.95 -9.86
CA GLY A 122 -7.19 -0.24 -9.34
C GLY A 122 -6.85 -0.49 -7.87
N LEU A 123 -5.71 -0.02 -7.36
CA LEU A 123 -5.39 -0.11 -5.95
C LEU A 123 -6.20 0.89 -5.09
N GLU A 124 -6.73 1.97 -5.68
CA GLU A 124 -7.54 2.94 -4.93
C GLU A 124 -8.81 2.34 -4.33
N VAL A 125 -9.33 1.25 -4.92
CA VAL A 125 -10.55 0.59 -4.44
C VAL A 125 -10.34 -0.09 -3.09
N LEU A 126 -9.07 -0.34 -2.74
CA LEU A 126 -8.68 -0.94 -1.47
C LEU A 126 -8.62 0.10 -0.33
N LEU A 127 -8.71 1.39 -0.67
CA LEU A 127 -8.54 2.50 0.27
C LEU A 127 -9.88 2.93 0.85
N GLY A 128 -10.28 2.30 1.95
CA GLY A 128 -11.46 2.67 2.73
C GLY A 128 -11.48 4.15 3.15
N ALA A 129 -10.32 4.73 3.52
CA ALA A 129 -10.20 6.14 3.84
C ALA A 129 -10.56 7.05 2.65
N TYR A 130 -10.17 6.68 1.42
CA TYR A 130 -10.57 7.45 0.24
C TYR A 130 -12.06 7.32 -0.05
N ALA A 131 -12.64 6.14 0.16
CA ALA A 131 -14.09 5.96 0.07
C ALA A 131 -14.86 6.86 1.05
N VAL A 132 -14.29 7.16 2.22
CA VAL A 132 -14.86 8.12 3.18
C VAL A 132 -14.62 9.57 2.73
N LEU A 133 -13.38 9.93 2.37
CA LEU A 133 -13.02 11.29 1.96
C LEU A 133 -13.79 11.75 0.71
N ASP A 134 -14.07 10.85 -0.23
CA ASP A 134 -14.87 11.15 -1.43
C ASP A 134 -16.30 11.61 -1.12
N ARG A 135 -16.80 11.36 0.11
CA ARG A 135 -18.11 11.82 0.58
C ARG A 135 -18.04 13.09 1.44
N ALA A 136 -16.84 13.50 1.85
CA ALA A 136 -16.65 14.73 2.59
C ALA A 136 -16.79 15.94 1.65
N PRO A 137 -17.21 17.12 2.16
CA PRO A 137 -17.37 18.33 1.31
C PRO A 137 -16.12 18.74 0.54
N LYS A 138 -14.92 18.43 1.06
CA LYS A 138 -13.64 18.72 0.40
C LYS A 138 -13.17 17.62 -0.55
N GLY A 139 -13.91 16.51 -0.65
CA GLY A 139 -13.40 15.29 -1.28
C GLY A 139 -12.09 14.85 -0.64
N ARG A 140 -11.15 14.39 -1.47
CA ARG A 140 -9.80 14.01 -1.04
C ARG A 140 -8.86 15.20 -0.76
N ASP A 141 -9.25 16.42 -1.12
CA ASP A 141 -8.46 17.65 -0.94
C ASP A 141 -7.05 17.60 -1.58
N GLU A 142 -6.89 16.91 -2.72
CA GLU A 142 -5.58 16.68 -3.36
C GLU A 142 -5.27 17.60 -4.56
N ALA A 143 -6.21 18.44 -5.00
CA ALA A 143 -6.09 19.20 -6.26
C ALA A 143 -4.90 20.18 -6.30
N ASN A 144 -4.48 20.67 -5.13
CA ASN A 144 -3.37 21.63 -4.99
C ASN A 144 -2.07 20.98 -4.48
N LEU A 145 -2.01 19.65 -4.45
CA LEU A 145 -0.80 18.92 -4.05
C LEU A 145 0.14 18.74 -5.24
N PRO A 146 1.46 18.63 -5.00
CA PRO A 146 2.43 18.45 -6.09
C PRO A 146 2.25 17.11 -6.82
N TRP A 147 1.66 16.11 -6.17
CA TRP A 147 1.18 14.86 -6.77
C TRP A 147 0.07 14.23 -5.91
N PRO A 148 -0.77 13.34 -6.47
CA PRO A 148 -1.76 12.60 -5.70
C PRO A 148 -1.12 11.86 -4.52
N MET A 149 -1.81 11.82 -3.38
CA MET A 149 -1.33 11.22 -2.13
C MET A 149 -0.07 11.86 -1.50
N ALA A 150 0.39 13.05 -1.95
CA ALA A 150 1.58 13.70 -1.34
C ALA A 150 1.43 14.03 0.16
N TRP A 151 0.19 14.09 0.66
CA TRP A 151 -0.14 14.32 2.06
C TRP A 151 0.02 13.07 2.94
N VAL A 152 0.06 11.88 2.35
CA VAL A 152 0.09 10.62 3.10
C VAL A 152 1.38 10.51 3.92
N ARG A 153 1.22 10.09 5.17
CA ARG A 153 2.27 9.72 6.13
C ARG A 153 2.00 8.31 6.64
N TYR A 154 2.96 7.71 7.33
CA TYR A 154 2.65 6.53 8.15
C TYR A 154 1.64 6.91 9.23
N HIS A 155 0.80 5.96 9.64
CA HIS A 155 -0.36 6.25 10.50
C HIS A 155 0.00 6.87 11.86
N ASP A 156 1.24 6.76 12.31
CA ASP A 156 1.77 7.32 13.56
C ASP A 156 2.58 8.63 13.36
N LYS A 157 2.76 9.08 12.11
CA LYS A 157 3.51 10.31 11.76
C LYS A 157 2.62 11.45 11.25
N TYR A 158 1.30 11.39 11.48
CA TYR A 158 0.43 12.54 11.30
C TYR A 158 0.55 13.47 12.53
N GLU A 159 0.56 14.79 12.30
CA GLU A 159 0.54 15.74 13.40
C GLU A 159 -0.74 15.53 14.22
N PRO A 160 -0.65 15.37 15.56
CA PRO A 160 -1.84 15.32 16.38
C PRO A 160 -2.61 16.61 16.16
N THR A 161 -3.89 16.50 15.83
CA THR A 161 -4.76 17.67 15.71
C THR A 161 -4.78 18.36 17.06
N THR A 162 -4.04 19.45 17.22
CA THR A 162 -4.29 20.42 18.29
C THR A 162 -5.61 21.10 18.00
N GLN A 163 -6.71 20.40 18.30
CA GLN A 163 -8.01 21.00 18.51
C GLN A 163 -8.32 20.86 19.99
N GLY A 164 -8.43 22.03 20.64
CA GLY A 164 -8.58 22.18 22.06
C GLY A 164 -9.70 21.30 22.61
N ALA A 165 -9.41 20.69 23.76
CA ALA A 165 -10.41 20.17 24.66
C ALA A 165 -11.27 21.33 25.20
N GLU A 166 -12.14 21.91 24.38
CA GLU A 166 -13.33 22.54 24.92
C GLU A 166 -14.37 21.45 25.11
N SER A 167 -14.41 20.98 26.35
CA SER A 167 -15.43 20.11 26.93
C SER A 167 -16.82 20.57 26.48
N CYS A 168 -17.42 19.84 25.52
CA CYS A 168 -18.85 19.90 25.23
C CYS A 168 -19.68 19.24 26.34
N CYS A 169 -19.47 19.64 27.59
CA CYS A 169 -20.42 19.42 28.67
C CYS A 169 -21.39 20.60 28.65
N HIS A 170 -22.43 20.53 27.80
CA HIS A 170 -23.61 21.36 28.01
C HIS A 170 -24.31 20.85 29.29
N ASN A 171 -24.21 21.65 30.34
CA ASN A 171 -24.96 21.51 31.58
C ASN A 171 -26.44 21.28 31.28
N LYS A 172 -26.98 20.15 31.72
CA LYS A 172 -28.41 20.03 31.98
C LYS A 172 -28.70 20.81 33.26
N THR A 173 -29.13 22.06 33.12
CA THR A 173 -29.79 22.76 34.22
C THR A 173 -31.28 22.43 34.15
N SER A 174 -31.71 21.59 35.09
CA SER A 174 -33.09 21.35 35.48
C SER A 174 -33.80 22.65 35.88
N GLN A 175 -34.98 22.91 35.31
CA GLN A 175 -36.14 23.50 35.98
C GLN A 175 -37.40 22.79 35.49
#